data_AF-M2RUX8-F1
#
_entry.id   AF-M2RUX8-F1
#
_cell.length_a   1.000
_cell.length_b   1.000
_cell.length_c   1.000
_cell.angle_alpha   90.00
_cell.angle_beta   90.00
_cell.angle_gamma   90.00
#
_symmetry.space_group_name_H-M   'P 1'
#
loop_
_entity.id
_entity.type
_entity.pdbx_description
1 polymer ?
#
loop_
_entity_poly.entity_id
_entity_poly.type
_entity_poly.pdbx_seq_one_letter_code
_entity_poly.pdbx_strand_id
1 'polypeptide(L)'
;MDQSNKRQLAKVFKLNNNEWEEHGTGVFKQFINGNCVHIEITSEGKSIIKVIMGEGDAFEKQNDRVVQIQGKSFENEYALSFIDKTLCSTLCNALLQVKARKVSDSDIEKLECNETNIFQLRDLAYKAMSTRNPSELLSKINPKEIAQGLVQISKTINESTSKEFMTCVFIFVKALLFISDNQLMEELYKLSVLKSLFVILSYDPLFLSNNRPNFLEEFYSCINNMKEVIEQTETLTQLIEYSFALVYFRDVVIARFSDETVCAPITLRIDILNKKILIETINNKSIEKLLELYDSSLNQMKRGICITVKKMCYHLLLFTLPLREEYAKSMIDQGLIKIIKKGLLDDNKSFCLEALNSLFQCSTSIGLLLIKDEILQLIAKTILTSSTSFYYGAFQILIDILDVTDGNVTFEREMINTMIPSVIDILIQPLNDTSPIQLTNYNSYISHISSLVYHLSCSTAISVKPYIIQCGIFNKILQKLPTLTHSSQASVLQSLRNIIRLNNQDYTTQLLDAGMIEIVKEMIPSMSGMTLPIACEIIDSFKNRMSILPLSSSSSVPTPEVTNGVQDLAQLSLPSPLKRPVDIENTMKMMEIDSPSKRRVMTPIFSQ
;
A
#
# COMPACT_ATOMS: atom_id res chain seq x y z
N MET A 1 -20.55 37.65 52.26
CA MET A 1 -19.26 37.82 51.58
C MET A 1 -19.44 38.85 50.47
N ASP A 2 -18.85 40.04 50.61
CA ASP A 2 -18.84 41.09 49.59
C ASP A 2 -18.13 40.65 48.31
N GLN A 3 -18.55 41.20 47.16
CA GLN A 3 -17.98 40.89 45.84
C GLN A 3 -16.47 41.16 45.73
N SER A 4 -15.87 41.99 46.59
CA SER A 4 -14.41 42.23 46.62
C SER A 4 -13.62 41.05 47.19
N ASN A 5 -14.18 40.29 48.14
CA ASN A 5 -13.51 39.13 48.76
C ASN A 5 -13.44 37.92 47.82
N LYS A 6 -14.33 37.81 46.82
CA LYS A 6 -14.31 36.69 45.86
C LYS A 6 -13.11 36.72 44.91
N ARG A 7 -12.55 37.91 44.63
CA ARG A 7 -11.39 38.05 43.74
C ARG A 7 -10.07 37.68 44.42
N GLN A 8 -10.04 37.61 45.76
CA GLN A 8 -8.86 37.26 46.55
C GLN A 8 -8.78 35.78 46.93
N LEU A 9 -9.61 34.92 46.34
CA LEU A 9 -9.66 33.50 46.68
C LEU A 9 -8.57 32.70 45.96
N ALA A 10 -7.92 31.82 46.72
CA ALA A 10 -7.01 30.81 46.21
C ALA A 10 -7.39 29.42 46.78
N LYS A 11 -7.31 28.41 45.93
CA LYS A 11 -7.35 26.99 46.32
C LYS A 11 -5.93 26.51 46.57
N VAL A 12 -5.75 25.72 47.61
CA VAL A 12 -4.47 25.12 47.99
C VAL A 12 -4.55 23.63 47.75
N PHE A 13 -3.56 23.10 47.03
CA PHE A 13 -3.31 21.68 46.90
C PHE A 13 -2.00 21.36 47.60
N LYS A 14 -1.97 20.25 48.32
CA LYS A 14 -0.79 19.72 49.00
C LYS A 14 -0.36 18.44 48.28
N LEU A 15 0.93 18.30 48.00
CA LEU A 15 1.47 17.07 47.43
C LEU A 15 1.62 16.02 48.54
N ASN A 16 1.01 14.85 48.35
CA ASN A 16 1.08 13.72 49.28
C ASN A 16 1.23 12.43 48.46
N ASN A 17 2.27 11.63 48.72
CA ASN A 17 2.54 10.37 47.99
C ASN A 17 2.48 10.48 46.44
N ASN A 18 3.04 11.56 45.86
CA ASN A 18 3.01 11.89 44.42
C ASN A 18 1.62 12.19 43.83
N GLU A 19 0.58 12.38 44.65
CA GLU A 19 -0.74 12.85 44.22
C GLU A 19 -1.07 14.23 44.85
N TRP A 20 -1.78 15.07 44.09
CA TRP A 20 -2.21 16.39 44.56
C TRP A 20 -3.57 16.30 45.25
N GLU A 21 -3.59 16.55 46.56
CA GLU A 21 -4.82 16.55 47.36
C GLU A 21 -5.29 17.98 47.65
N GLU A 22 -6.60 18.25 47.52
CA GLU A 22 -7.17 19.56 47.88
C GLU A 22 -7.06 19.77 49.40
N HIS A 23 -6.30 20.78 49.79
CA HIS A 23 -6.02 21.10 51.20
C HIS A 23 -6.97 22.17 51.76
N GLY A 24 -7.54 23.02 50.89
CA GLY A 24 -8.58 23.97 51.26
C GLY A 24 -8.68 25.16 50.31
N THR A 25 -9.70 25.99 50.49
CA THR A 25 -9.92 27.24 49.74
C THR A 25 -10.07 28.41 50.72
N GLY A 26 -9.38 29.51 50.48
CA GLY A 26 -9.44 30.69 51.36
C GLY A 26 -9.00 31.98 50.71
N VAL A 27 -9.05 33.06 51.48
CA VAL A 27 -8.59 34.39 51.08
C VAL A 27 -7.07 34.44 51.15
N PHE A 28 -6.45 34.74 50.03
CA PHE A 28 -5.01 34.88 49.86
C PHE A 28 -4.51 36.25 50.28
N LYS A 29 -3.44 36.26 51.07
CA LYS A 29 -2.67 37.44 51.43
C LYS A 29 -1.19 37.14 51.26
N GLN A 30 -0.47 38.12 50.72
CA GLN A 30 0.98 38.11 50.69
C GLN A 30 1.53 39.44 51.20
N PHE A 31 2.67 39.39 51.86
CA PHE A 31 3.46 40.58 52.16
C PHE A 31 4.95 40.23 52.15
N ILE A 32 5.77 41.20 51.78
CA ILE A 32 7.23 41.06 51.73
C ILE A 32 7.78 41.62 53.04
N ASN A 33 8.62 40.86 53.72
CA ASN A 33 9.30 41.28 54.93
C ASN A 33 10.79 40.97 54.80
N GLY A 34 11.61 42.00 54.57
CA GLY A 34 13.03 41.83 54.24
C GLY A 34 13.23 41.01 52.96
N ASN A 35 14.02 39.94 53.04
CA ASN A 35 14.33 39.04 51.92
C ASN A 35 13.38 37.82 51.87
N CYS A 36 12.18 37.92 52.44
CA CYS A 36 11.22 36.83 52.47
C CYS A 36 9.80 37.29 52.07
N VAL A 37 9.07 36.43 51.36
CA VAL A 37 7.63 36.57 51.09
C VAL A 37 6.87 35.70 52.08
N HIS A 38 5.98 36.31 52.85
CA HIS A 38 5.02 35.59 53.66
C HIS A 38 3.75 35.36 52.84
N ILE A 39 3.31 34.11 52.78
CA ILE A 39 2.11 33.67 52.08
C ILE A 39 1.14 33.10 53.11
N GLU A 40 -0.06 33.67 53.19
CA GLU A 40 -1.09 33.24 54.12
C GLU A 40 -2.44 33.09 53.39
N ILE A 41 -3.09 31.94 53.56
CA ILE A 41 -4.44 31.69 53.03
C ILE A 41 -5.34 31.32 54.20
N THR A 42 -6.42 32.08 54.39
CA THR A 42 -7.33 31.94 55.54
C THR A 42 -8.77 31.72 55.11
N SER A 43 -9.51 30.89 55.84
CA SER A 43 -10.94 30.70 55.67
C SER A 43 -11.63 30.78 57.04
N GLU A 44 -12.66 31.64 57.15
CA GLU A 44 -13.44 31.83 58.39
C GLU A 44 -12.59 32.06 59.66
N GLY A 45 -11.46 32.78 59.52
CA GLY A 45 -10.54 33.08 60.62
C GLY A 45 -9.54 31.97 60.96
N LYS A 46 -9.60 30.82 60.28
CA LYS A 46 -8.62 29.74 60.41
C LYS A 46 -7.59 29.80 59.27
N SER A 47 -6.32 29.58 59.62
CA SER A 47 -5.24 29.48 58.63
C SER A 47 -5.27 28.12 57.95
N ILE A 48 -5.33 28.11 56.61
CA ILE A 48 -5.21 26.91 55.77
C ILE A 48 -3.73 26.64 55.50
N ILE A 49 -3.00 27.67 55.05
CA ILE A 49 -1.55 27.63 54.97
C ILE A 49 -0.96 28.95 55.43
N LYS A 50 0.22 28.86 56.06
CA LYS A 50 1.06 30.00 56.42
C LYS A 50 2.52 29.60 56.20
N VAL A 51 3.10 30.06 55.10
CA VAL A 51 4.44 29.66 54.65
C VAL A 51 5.30 30.88 54.34
N ILE A 52 6.62 30.69 54.40
CA ILE A 52 7.62 31.75 54.18
C ILE A 52 8.55 31.30 53.06
N MET A 53 8.69 32.12 52.02
CA MET A 53 9.57 31.86 50.88
C MET A 53 10.71 32.88 50.84
N GLY A 54 11.94 32.47 50.60
CA GLY A 54 13.10 33.36 50.51
C GLY A 54 14.15 32.90 49.50
N GLU A 55 15.38 33.39 49.66
CA GLU A 55 16.49 33.11 48.74
C GLU A 55 16.82 31.61 48.67
N GLY A 56 16.77 31.05 47.46
CA GLY A 56 17.06 29.64 47.18
C GLY A 56 15.90 28.66 47.34
N ASP A 57 14.72 29.12 47.78
CA ASP A 57 13.47 28.36 47.67
C ASP A 57 13.01 28.31 46.21
N ALA A 58 12.18 27.34 45.82
CA ALA A 58 11.81 27.08 44.44
C ALA A 58 10.32 27.37 44.16
N PHE A 59 10.03 27.90 42.98
CA PHE A 59 8.65 28.02 42.50
C PHE A 59 8.54 27.77 40.99
N GLU A 60 7.40 27.26 40.55
CA GLU A 60 7.11 26.97 39.15
C GLU A 60 5.73 27.53 38.77
N LYS A 61 5.68 28.36 37.73
CA LYS A 61 4.41 28.90 37.20
C LYS A 61 3.84 27.92 36.17
N GLN A 62 2.92 27.07 36.60
CA GLN A 62 2.26 26.06 35.76
C GLN A 62 1.36 26.68 34.68
N ASN A 63 0.64 27.76 35.01
CA ASN A 63 -0.14 28.56 34.05
C ASN A 63 -0.45 29.95 34.63
N ASP A 64 -1.32 30.75 33.99
CA ASP A 64 -1.68 32.11 34.44
C ASP A 64 -2.45 32.19 35.77
N ARG A 65 -2.84 31.05 36.33
CA ARG A 65 -3.61 30.96 37.58
C ARG A 65 -3.02 30.00 38.59
N VAL A 66 -2.01 29.21 38.25
CA VAL A 66 -1.46 28.17 39.13
C VAL A 66 0.04 28.36 39.27
N VAL A 67 0.50 28.34 40.52
CA VAL A 67 1.92 28.34 40.87
C VAL A 67 2.19 27.24 41.91
N GLN A 68 3.24 26.47 41.69
CA GLN A 68 3.77 25.51 42.65
C GLN A 68 4.90 26.16 43.44
N ILE A 69 4.94 25.92 44.75
CA ILE A 69 5.95 26.45 45.66
C ILE A 69 6.53 25.33 46.52
N GLN A 70 7.84 25.43 46.74
CA GLN A 70 8.61 24.55 47.62
C GLN A 70 9.67 25.38 48.33
N GLY A 71 9.70 25.32 49.65
CA GLY A 71 10.61 26.13 50.45
C GLY A 71 11.17 25.36 51.63
N LYS A 72 12.34 25.77 52.11
CA LYS A 72 13.02 25.10 53.24
C LYS A 72 12.29 25.26 54.57
N SER A 73 11.41 26.26 54.67
CA SER A 73 10.70 26.60 55.91
C SER A 73 9.43 25.77 56.13
N PHE A 74 9.06 24.90 55.18
CA PHE A 74 7.89 24.03 55.27
C PHE A 74 8.15 22.69 54.56
N GLU A 75 7.61 21.60 55.10
CA GLU A 75 7.96 20.24 54.66
C GLU A 75 7.27 19.79 53.37
N ASN A 76 6.10 20.36 53.03
CA ASN A 76 5.26 19.86 51.94
C ASN A 76 5.30 20.77 50.72
N GLU A 77 5.23 20.22 49.52
CA GLU A 77 5.03 21.03 48.32
C GLU A 77 3.57 21.46 48.19
N TYR A 78 3.35 22.71 47.78
CA TYR A 78 2.02 23.29 47.62
C TYR A 78 1.81 23.83 46.21
N ALA A 79 0.64 23.60 45.64
CA ALA A 79 0.17 24.28 44.45
C ALA A 79 -0.98 25.23 44.80
N LEU A 80 -0.85 26.49 44.40
CA LEU A 80 -1.81 27.56 44.67
C LEU A 80 -2.53 27.91 43.38
N SER A 81 -3.85 27.72 43.36
CA SER A 81 -4.71 28.01 42.20
C SER A 81 -5.59 29.21 42.50
N PHE A 82 -5.38 30.30 41.75
CA PHE A 82 -6.02 31.59 41.94
C PHE A 82 -7.22 31.76 41.01
N ILE A 83 -8.29 32.36 41.52
CA ILE A 83 -9.40 32.79 40.66
C ILE A 83 -8.97 33.96 39.78
N ASP A 84 -8.17 34.88 40.33
CA ASP A 84 -7.65 36.07 39.64
C ASP A 84 -6.19 35.87 39.19
N LYS A 85 -5.97 35.93 37.87
CA LYS A 85 -4.63 35.81 37.25
C LYS A 85 -3.65 36.90 37.70
N THR A 86 -4.16 38.06 38.13
CA THR A 86 -3.33 39.16 38.63
C THR A 86 -2.66 38.79 39.95
N LEU A 87 -3.31 38.00 40.82
CA LEU A 87 -2.74 37.52 42.07
C LEU A 87 -1.62 36.52 41.84
N CYS A 88 -1.81 35.57 40.91
CA CYS A 88 -0.76 34.63 40.52
C CYS A 88 0.49 35.37 40.02
N SER A 89 0.29 36.37 39.16
CA SER A 89 1.38 37.19 38.63
C SER A 89 2.08 38.02 39.73
N THR A 90 1.29 38.58 40.65
CA THR A 90 1.79 39.38 41.78
C THR A 90 2.60 38.52 42.76
N LEU A 91 2.20 37.27 42.99
CA LEU A 91 2.96 36.32 43.80
C LEU A 91 4.28 35.93 43.12
N CYS A 92 4.24 35.57 41.83
CA CYS A 92 5.46 35.23 41.08
C CYS A 92 6.47 36.39 41.10
N ASN A 93 6.01 37.63 40.94
CA ASN A 93 6.88 38.81 41.00
C ASN A 93 7.47 39.02 42.39
N ALA A 94 6.69 38.82 43.46
CA ALA A 94 7.19 38.90 44.83
C ALA A 94 8.24 37.81 45.13
N LEU A 95 8.02 36.58 44.65
CA LEU A 95 8.99 35.48 44.78
C LEU A 95 10.29 35.78 44.05
N LEU A 96 10.23 36.39 42.86
CA LEU A 96 11.42 36.86 42.14
C LEU A 96 12.16 37.98 42.90
N GLN A 97 11.43 38.91 43.52
CA GLN A 97 12.03 39.99 44.31
C GLN A 97 12.86 39.50 45.50
N VAL A 98 12.47 38.37 46.11
CA VAL A 98 13.21 37.74 47.21
C VAL A 98 14.24 36.70 46.75
N LYS A 99 14.54 36.65 45.44
CA LYS A 99 15.47 35.70 44.82
C LYS A 99 15.10 34.22 45.03
N ALA A 100 13.80 33.90 45.06
CA ALA A 100 13.37 32.51 44.91
C ALA A 100 13.73 32.02 43.49
N ARG A 101 14.21 30.78 43.38
CA ARG A 101 14.58 30.12 42.13
C ARG A 101 13.31 29.79 41.35
N LYS A 102 13.13 30.42 40.20
CA LYS A 102 12.09 30.02 39.25
C LYS A 102 12.54 28.74 38.53
N VAL A 103 11.80 27.66 38.71
CA VAL A 103 11.97 26.43 37.93
C VAL A 103 11.25 26.62 36.60
N SER A 104 11.96 26.43 35.49
CA SER A 104 11.36 26.35 34.16
C SER A 104 11.94 25.16 33.42
N ASP A 105 11.13 24.52 32.56
CA ASP A 105 11.53 23.43 31.64
C ASP A 105 12.76 23.73 30.75
N SER A 106 13.26 24.97 30.79
CA SER A 106 14.47 25.42 30.09
C SER A 106 15.78 24.85 30.63
N ASP A 107 15.79 24.20 31.80
CA ASP A 107 17.01 23.65 32.41
C ASP A 107 17.36 22.22 31.94
N ILE A 108 16.61 21.69 30.97
CA ILE A 108 17.03 20.51 30.21
C ILE A 108 18.19 20.94 29.31
N GLU A 109 19.43 20.65 29.73
CA GLU A 109 20.63 20.84 28.90
C GLU A 109 20.38 20.26 27.50
N LYS A 110 20.28 21.16 26.51
CA LYS A 110 20.11 20.80 25.10
C LYS A 110 21.44 20.35 24.54
N LEU A 111 21.44 19.19 23.89
CA LEU A 111 22.61 18.60 23.27
C LEU A 111 22.68 19.02 21.80
N GLU A 112 23.88 19.35 21.34
CA GLU A 112 24.17 19.52 19.91
C GLU A 112 24.67 18.20 19.30
N CYS A 113 24.31 17.91 18.05
CA CYS A 113 24.82 16.76 17.31
C CYS A 113 26.21 17.08 16.73
N ASN A 114 27.25 16.91 17.54
CA ASN A 114 28.65 17.15 17.20
C ASN A 114 29.56 16.03 17.75
N GLU A 115 30.88 16.13 17.50
CA GLU A 115 31.81 15.07 17.89
C GLU A 115 31.90 14.85 19.40
N THR A 116 31.71 15.91 20.21
CA THR A 116 31.83 15.83 21.68
C THR A 116 30.63 15.12 22.31
N ASN A 117 29.43 15.33 21.78
CA ASN A 117 28.19 14.84 22.37
C ASN A 117 27.69 13.53 21.73
N ILE A 118 28.33 13.05 20.65
CA ILE A 118 27.82 11.91 19.88
C ILE A 118 27.66 10.63 20.71
N PHE A 119 28.53 10.41 21.70
CA PHE A 119 28.49 9.23 22.57
C PHE A 119 27.24 9.24 23.44
N GLN A 120 26.90 10.40 24.02
CA GLN A 120 25.69 10.57 24.80
C GLN A 120 24.44 10.48 23.92
N LEU A 121 24.47 11.09 22.73
CA LEU A 121 23.36 11.00 21.76
C LEU A 121 23.14 9.57 21.26
N ARG A 122 24.20 8.81 21.02
CA ARG A 122 24.13 7.37 20.71
C ARG A 122 23.38 6.62 21.80
N ASP A 123 23.72 6.84 23.06
CA ASP A 123 23.12 6.10 24.18
C ASP A 123 21.63 6.47 24.35
N LEU A 124 21.28 7.75 24.20
CA LEU A 124 19.90 8.21 24.17
C LEU A 124 19.11 7.61 23.00
N ALA A 125 19.68 7.57 21.79
CA ALA A 125 19.04 6.98 20.63
C ALA A 125 18.85 5.46 20.78
N TYR A 126 19.84 4.76 21.34
CA TYR A 126 19.76 3.32 21.59
C TYR A 126 18.70 3.00 22.65
N LYS A 127 18.60 3.82 23.69
CA LYS A 127 17.52 3.73 24.70
C LYS A 127 16.15 4.01 24.08
N ALA A 128 16.03 5.05 23.26
CA ALA A 128 14.80 5.39 22.57
C ALA A 128 14.32 4.27 21.65
N MET A 129 15.24 3.67 20.87
CA MET A 129 14.97 2.50 20.03
C MET A 129 14.50 1.30 20.87
N SER A 130 15.23 0.95 21.94
CA SER A 130 14.94 -0.23 22.77
C SER A 130 13.62 -0.11 23.53
N THR A 131 13.30 1.08 24.02
CA THR A 131 12.07 1.37 24.78
C THR A 131 10.90 1.77 23.90
N ARG A 132 11.12 1.97 22.59
CA ARG A 132 10.16 2.53 21.63
C ARG A 132 9.57 3.87 22.08
N ASN A 133 10.38 4.68 22.76
CA ASN A 133 9.97 5.98 23.29
C ASN A 133 11.05 7.03 22.99
N PRO A 134 10.83 7.92 22.00
CA PRO A 134 11.81 8.93 21.63
C PRO A 134 11.77 10.19 22.51
N SER A 135 10.84 10.31 23.46
CA SER A 135 10.64 11.55 24.24
C SER A 135 11.90 12.07 24.93
N GLU A 136 12.69 11.20 25.53
CA GLU A 136 13.93 11.60 26.21
C GLU A 136 14.97 12.14 25.22
N LEU A 137 15.16 11.49 24.07
CA LEU A 137 16.06 11.96 23.01
C LEU A 137 15.57 13.30 22.44
N LEU A 138 14.29 13.38 22.08
CA LEU A 138 13.70 14.54 21.42
C LEU A 138 13.51 15.74 22.36
N SER A 139 13.48 15.52 23.67
CA SER A 139 13.56 16.60 24.68
C SER A 139 14.96 17.21 24.75
N LYS A 140 15.99 16.43 24.40
CA LYS A 140 17.40 16.82 24.47
C LYS A 140 17.94 17.40 23.16
N ILE A 141 17.40 17.01 22.01
CA ILE A 141 17.85 17.50 20.70
C ILE A 141 16.72 17.50 19.67
N ASN A 142 16.66 18.53 18.82
CA ASN A 142 15.66 18.60 17.76
C ASN A 142 16.04 17.71 16.55
N PRO A 143 15.08 17.03 15.89
CA PRO A 143 15.30 16.35 14.60
C PRO A 143 16.10 17.12 13.55
N LYS A 144 15.85 18.44 13.43
CA LYS A 144 16.59 19.32 12.49
C LYS A 144 18.05 19.47 12.87
N GLU A 145 18.35 19.56 14.17
CA GLU A 145 19.72 19.68 14.69
C GLU A 145 20.47 18.36 14.52
N ILE A 146 19.80 17.22 14.71
CA ILE A 146 20.34 15.89 14.35
C ILE A 146 20.73 15.86 12.88
N ALA A 147 19.80 16.21 11.97
CA ALA A 147 20.05 16.20 10.54
C ALA A 147 21.23 17.10 10.15
N GLN A 148 21.29 18.32 10.68
CA GLN A 148 22.39 19.25 10.43
C GLN A 148 23.72 18.72 10.96
N GLY A 149 23.73 18.15 12.17
CA GLY A 149 24.92 17.57 12.78
C GLY A 149 25.48 16.40 11.98
N LEU A 150 24.62 15.48 11.53
CA LEU A 150 25.02 14.37 10.66
C LEU A 150 25.64 14.86 9.34
N VAL A 151 25.11 15.95 8.76
CA VAL A 151 25.69 16.57 7.56
C VAL A 151 27.08 17.16 7.81
N GLN A 152 27.34 17.71 8.99
CA GLN A 152 28.68 18.21 9.31
C GLN A 152 29.65 17.06 9.62
N ILE A 153 29.23 16.07 10.40
CA ILE A 153 30.04 14.88 10.71
C ILE A 153 30.43 14.15 9.42
N SER A 154 29.53 14.02 8.45
CA SER A 154 29.85 13.35 7.18
C SER A 154 30.94 14.05 6.37
N LYS A 155 31.21 15.35 6.63
CA LYS A 155 32.29 16.08 5.96
C LYS A 155 33.63 15.92 6.65
N THR A 156 33.64 15.62 7.95
CA THR A 156 34.87 15.48 8.74
C THR A 156 35.33 14.03 8.83
N ILE A 157 34.41 13.08 8.80
CA ILE A 157 34.70 11.64 8.89
C ILE A 157 35.56 11.18 7.70
N ASN A 158 36.67 10.53 8.01
CA ASN A 158 37.58 9.97 7.02
C ASN A 158 38.35 8.78 7.64
N GLU A 159 39.27 8.17 6.90
CA GLU A 159 40.03 6.99 7.35
C GLU A 159 40.96 7.25 8.55
N SER A 160 41.34 8.51 8.79
CA SER A 160 42.16 8.91 9.94
C SER A 160 41.36 9.18 11.22
N THR A 161 40.02 9.23 11.12
CA THR A 161 39.14 9.39 12.29
C THR A 161 39.22 8.18 13.21
N SER A 162 39.06 8.37 14.52
CA SER A 162 39.17 7.27 15.49
C SER A 162 38.10 6.19 15.27
N LYS A 163 38.50 4.92 15.41
CA LYS A 163 37.61 3.76 15.18
C LYS A 163 36.44 3.75 16.17
N GLU A 164 36.66 4.15 17.42
CA GLU A 164 35.58 4.25 18.41
C GLU A 164 34.53 5.28 17.99
N PHE A 165 34.96 6.44 17.49
CA PHE A 165 34.06 7.49 17.03
C PHE A 165 33.24 7.04 15.82
N MET A 166 33.89 6.46 14.79
CA MET A 166 33.19 5.97 13.60
C MET A 166 32.13 4.91 13.96
N THR A 167 32.48 3.98 14.85
CA THR A 167 31.56 2.96 15.36
C THR A 167 30.39 3.60 16.13
N CYS A 168 30.68 4.62 16.93
CA CYS A 168 29.67 5.36 17.69
C CYS A 168 28.65 6.04 16.76
N VAL A 169 29.13 6.79 15.74
CA VAL A 169 28.27 7.48 14.78
C VAL A 169 27.42 6.47 13.98
N PHE A 170 28.03 5.34 13.56
CA PHE A 170 27.29 4.27 12.89
C PHE A 170 26.14 3.73 13.75
N ILE A 171 26.40 3.39 15.02
CA ILE A 171 25.37 2.88 15.94
C ILE A 171 24.31 3.94 16.20
N PHE A 172 24.70 5.21 16.32
CA PHE A 172 23.76 6.33 16.50
C PHE A 172 22.80 6.42 15.32
N VAL A 173 23.32 6.51 14.08
CA VAL A 173 22.49 6.55 12.86
C VAL A 173 21.61 5.31 12.77
N LYS A 174 22.16 4.12 13.00
CA LYS A 174 21.39 2.89 12.98
C LYS A 174 20.23 2.98 13.97
N ALA A 175 20.46 3.38 15.21
CA ALA A 175 19.42 3.53 16.21
C ALA A 175 18.34 4.54 15.79
N LEU A 176 18.73 5.69 15.20
CA LEU A 176 17.78 6.68 14.69
C LEU A 176 16.84 6.12 13.62
N LEU A 177 17.35 5.26 12.72
CA LEU A 177 16.54 4.65 11.67
C LEU A 177 15.45 3.69 12.20
N PHE A 178 15.62 3.16 13.41
CA PHE A 178 14.62 2.29 14.06
C PHE A 178 13.65 3.05 14.98
N ILE A 179 13.83 4.36 15.17
CA ILE A 179 12.91 5.17 15.96
C ILE A 179 11.70 5.55 15.10
N SER A 180 10.52 5.09 15.50
CA SER A 180 9.26 5.44 14.83
C SER A 180 8.79 6.86 15.20
N ASP A 181 9.43 7.90 14.63
CA ASP A 181 9.02 9.30 14.76
C ASP A 181 8.94 10.01 13.39
N ASN A 182 7.78 10.60 13.09
CA ASN A 182 7.53 11.21 11.77
C ASN A 182 8.41 12.44 11.49
N GLN A 183 8.71 13.25 12.51
CA GLN A 183 9.52 14.46 12.32
C GLN A 183 10.97 14.10 12.08
N LEU A 184 11.50 13.12 12.83
CA LEU A 184 12.82 12.57 12.64
C LEU A 184 12.97 11.97 11.24
N MET A 185 12.00 11.16 10.79
CA MET A 185 12.05 10.53 9.47
C MET A 185 12.00 11.56 8.33
N GLU A 186 11.16 12.59 8.43
CA GLU A 186 11.11 13.66 7.41
C GLU A 186 12.43 14.43 7.31
N GLU A 187 13.16 14.60 8.41
CA GLU A 187 14.48 15.25 8.41
C GLU A 187 15.59 14.32 7.89
N LEU A 188 15.63 13.06 8.35
CA LEU A 188 16.64 12.07 7.95
C LEU A 188 16.58 11.71 6.47
N TYR A 189 15.38 11.67 5.90
CA TYR A 189 15.18 11.28 4.52
C TYR A 189 15.27 12.43 3.53
N LYS A 190 15.76 13.61 3.92
CA LYS A 190 16.10 14.68 2.96
C LYS A 190 17.30 14.27 2.12
N LEU A 191 17.31 14.65 0.84
CA LEU A 191 18.39 14.29 -0.10
C LEU A 191 19.79 14.64 0.43
N SER A 192 19.96 15.82 1.04
CA SER A 192 21.25 16.23 1.62
C SER A 192 21.70 15.31 2.77
N VAL A 193 20.75 14.87 3.60
CA VAL A 193 21.03 13.99 4.74
C VAL A 193 21.28 12.57 4.27
N LEU A 194 20.51 12.06 3.29
CA LEU A 194 20.75 10.75 2.68
C LEU A 194 22.18 10.61 2.16
N LYS A 195 22.69 11.63 1.44
CA LYS A 195 24.09 11.66 0.97
C LYS A 195 25.08 11.58 2.14
N SER A 196 24.80 12.27 3.25
CA SER A 196 25.60 12.15 4.48
C SER A 196 25.52 10.76 5.11
N LEU A 197 24.34 10.15 5.10
CA LEU A 197 24.15 8.78 5.59
C LEU A 197 24.92 7.76 4.75
N PHE A 198 25.03 7.95 3.43
CA PHE A 198 25.84 7.07 2.57
C PHE A 198 27.30 7.06 3.02
N VAL A 199 27.85 8.23 3.36
CA VAL A 199 29.21 8.34 3.88
C VAL A 199 29.32 7.68 5.25
N ILE A 200 28.47 8.05 6.20
CA ILE A 200 28.54 7.55 7.58
C ILE A 200 28.39 6.02 7.64
N LEU A 201 27.42 5.47 6.91
CA LEU A 201 27.12 4.03 6.92
C LEU A 201 28.14 3.20 6.13
N SER A 202 28.96 3.84 5.29
CA SER A 202 30.14 3.18 4.70
C SER A 202 31.13 2.72 5.78
N TYR A 203 31.13 3.36 6.95
CA TYR A 203 31.98 3.01 8.09
C TYR A 203 31.39 1.95 9.04
N ASP A 204 30.46 1.12 8.58
CA ASP A 204 29.98 -0.04 9.36
C ASP A 204 31.16 -0.88 9.86
N PRO A 205 31.27 -1.13 11.18
CA PRO A 205 32.35 -1.92 11.77
C PRO A 205 32.42 -3.37 11.26
N LEU A 206 31.37 -3.87 10.63
CA LEU A 206 31.33 -5.20 10.01
C LEU A 206 32.01 -5.26 8.63
N PHE A 207 32.34 -4.13 8.01
CA PHE A 207 33.15 -4.12 6.80
C PHE A 207 34.63 -4.30 7.13
N LEU A 208 35.31 -5.14 6.36
CA LEU A 208 36.77 -5.25 6.43
C LEU A 208 37.40 -3.95 5.90
N SER A 209 38.45 -3.45 6.55
CA SER A 209 39.10 -2.18 6.20
C SER A 209 39.51 -2.07 4.74
N ASN A 210 39.90 -3.19 4.12
CA ASN A 210 40.41 -3.23 2.76
C ASN A 210 39.32 -3.41 1.69
N ASN A 211 38.06 -3.55 2.10
CA ASN A 211 36.91 -3.77 1.21
C ASN A 211 35.69 -2.99 1.70
N ARG A 212 35.93 -1.74 2.12
CA ARG A 212 34.87 -0.83 2.54
C ARG A 212 34.17 -0.28 1.29
N PRO A 213 32.83 -0.35 1.20
CA PRO A 213 32.12 0.30 0.10
C PRO A 213 32.21 1.83 0.25
N ASN A 214 32.27 2.53 -0.88
CA ASN A 214 32.04 3.97 -0.92
C ASN A 214 30.66 4.22 -1.52
N PHE A 215 29.62 4.15 -0.68
CA PHE A 215 28.24 4.24 -1.15
C PHE A 215 27.94 5.56 -1.86
N LEU A 216 28.58 6.67 -1.46
CA LEU A 216 28.35 7.97 -2.09
C LEU A 216 28.93 8.02 -3.51
N GLU A 217 30.14 7.49 -3.70
CA GLU A 217 30.78 7.43 -5.03
C GLU A 217 30.05 6.45 -5.96
N GLU A 218 29.65 5.28 -5.45
CA GLU A 218 28.85 4.32 -6.21
C GLU A 218 27.49 4.92 -6.61
N PHE A 219 26.82 5.62 -5.71
CA PHE A 219 25.58 6.35 -6.00
C PHE A 219 25.76 7.34 -7.16
N TYR A 220 26.81 8.18 -7.13
CA TYR A 220 27.10 9.12 -8.22
C TYR A 220 27.49 8.41 -9.52
N SER A 221 28.23 7.30 -9.44
CA SER A 221 28.52 6.46 -10.61
C SER A 221 27.23 5.93 -11.25
N CYS A 222 26.26 5.48 -10.44
CA CYS A 222 24.96 5.03 -10.92
C CYS A 222 24.16 6.15 -11.60
N ILE A 223 24.12 7.34 -10.98
CA ILE A 223 23.44 8.52 -11.55
C ILE A 223 24.07 8.94 -12.88
N ASN A 224 25.39 9.03 -12.94
CA ASN A 224 26.11 9.44 -14.15
C ASN A 224 25.92 8.46 -15.31
N ASN A 225 25.63 7.19 -15.01
CA ASN A 225 25.34 6.15 -15.99
C ASN A 225 23.86 6.05 -16.36
N MET A 226 22.98 6.85 -15.76
CA MET A 226 21.56 6.86 -16.12
C MET A 226 21.37 7.38 -17.54
N LYS A 227 20.65 6.62 -18.36
CA LYS A 227 20.28 7.06 -19.70
C LYS A 227 19.04 7.93 -19.63
N GLU A 228 19.16 9.14 -20.10
CA GLU A 228 18.05 10.06 -20.25
C GLU A 228 17.17 9.64 -21.44
N VAL A 229 15.87 9.46 -21.17
CA VAL A 229 14.87 9.07 -22.17
C VAL A 229 13.90 10.22 -22.45
N ILE A 230 13.78 11.15 -21.51
CA ILE A 230 12.92 12.34 -21.54
C ILE A 230 13.82 13.51 -21.19
N GLU A 231 13.72 14.60 -21.96
CA GLU A 231 14.37 15.88 -21.62
C GLU A 231 13.97 16.32 -20.19
N GLN A 232 14.95 16.37 -19.30
CA GLN A 232 14.72 16.67 -17.90
C GLN A 232 14.70 18.18 -17.63
N THR A 233 13.63 18.65 -16.99
CA THR A 233 13.66 19.95 -16.29
C THR A 233 14.50 19.82 -15.02
N GLU A 234 15.05 20.93 -14.53
CA GLU A 234 15.82 20.94 -13.28
C GLU A 234 15.03 20.31 -12.12
N THR A 235 13.73 20.60 -12.03
CA THR A 235 12.83 20.01 -11.04
C THR A 235 12.70 18.49 -11.20
N LEU A 236 12.54 18.00 -12.44
CA LEU A 236 12.43 16.57 -12.70
C LEU A 236 13.73 15.83 -12.36
N THR A 237 14.89 16.40 -12.71
CA THR A 237 16.20 15.86 -12.35
C THR A 237 16.35 15.72 -10.83
N GLN A 238 16.01 16.77 -10.08
CA GLN A 238 16.06 16.75 -8.61
C GLN A 238 15.12 15.69 -8.01
N LEU A 239 13.91 15.53 -8.55
CA LEU A 239 12.96 14.52 -8.09
C LEU A 239 13.43 13.10 -8.40
N ILE A 240 13.99 12.87 -9.60
CA ILE A 240 14.53 11.56 -10.01
C ILE A 240 15.74 11.19 -9.14
N GLU A 241 16.69 12.12 -8.96
CA GLU A 241 17.84 11.93 -8.07
C GLU A 241 17.37 11.58 -6.66
N TYR A 242 16.36 12.30 -6.14
CA TYR A 242 15.88 12.07 -4.80
C TYR A 242 15.15 10.72 -4.65
N SER A 243 14.28 10.37 -5.60
CA SER A 243 13.62 9.06 -5.61
C SER A 243 14.66 7.93 -5.68
N PHE A 244 15.65 8.07 -6.55
CA PHE A 244 16.74 7.10 -6.69
C PHE A 244 17.60 7.01 -5.42
N ALA A 245 17.91 8.12 -4.75
CA ALA A 245 18.66 8.12 -3.50
C ALA A 245 17.94 7.31 -2.41
N LEU A 246 16.61 7.39 -2.32
CA LEU A 246 15.85 6.59 -1.36
C LEU A 246 15.81 5.11 -1.72
N VAL A 247 15.66 4.77 -3.01
CA VAL A 247 15.75 3.38 -3.49
C VAL A 247 17.13 2.80 -3.18
N TYR A 248 18.19 3.52 -3.54
CA TYR A 248 19.57 3.12 -3.27
C TYR A 248 19.84 3.01 -1.77
N PHE A 249 19.33 3.94 -0.97
CA PHE A 249 19.42 3.86 0.49
C PHE A 249 18.81 2.55 1.00
N ARG A 250 17.56 2.25 0.62
CA ARG A 250 16.80 1.06 1.04
C ARG A 250 17.47 -0.25 0.58
N ASP A 251 17.78 -0.35 -0.71
CA ASP A 251 18.12 -1.62 -1.36
C ASP A 251 19.62 -1.93 -1.33
N VAL A 252 20.47 -0.93 -1.09
CA VAL A 252 21.94 -1.08 -1.09
C VAL A 252 22.54 -0.72 0.27
N VAL A 253 22.29 0.50 0.76
CA VAL A 253 23.02 1.04 1.92
C VAL A 253 22.60 0.36 3.22
N ILE A 254 21.29 0.22 3.48
CA ILE A 254 20.78 -0.34 4.73
C ILE A 254 20.35 -1.81 4.63
N ALA A 255 20.35 -2.40 3.44
CA ALA A 255 19.79 -3.72 3.16
C ALA A 255 20.29 -4.85 4.08
N ARG A 256 21.52 -4.72 4.62
CA ARG A 256 22.13 -5.70 5.53
C ARG A 256 21.49 -5.75 6.91
N PHE A 257 20.86 -4.66 7.35
CA PHE A 257 20.31 -4.55 8.70
C PHE A 257 18.92 -3.94 8.77
N SER A 258 18.33 -3.55 7.63
CA SER A 258 16.97 -3.04 7.57
C SER A 258 15.93 -4.15 7.72
N ASP A 259 14.83 -3.83 8.37
CA ASP A 259 13.60 -4.62 8.38
C ASP A 259 12.42 -3.80 7.84
N GLU A 260 11.21 -4.34 7.92
CA GLU A 260 10.00 -3.67 7.45
C GLU A 260 9.73 -2.34 8.18
N THR A 261 10.18 -2.19 9.44
CA THR A 261 9.98 -0.96 10.22
C THR A 261 10.76 0.22 9.66
N VAL A 262 11.92 -0.04 9.07
CA VAL A 262 12.75 0.97 8.39
C VAL A 262 12.33 1.14 6.93
N CYS A 263 12.02 0.03 6.24
CA CYS A 263 11.72 0.04 4.81
C CYS A 263 10.35 0.65 4.46
N ALA A 264 9.34 0.51 5.32
CA ALA A 264 7.99 1.01 5.03
C ALA A 264 7.92 2.55 4.91
N PRO A 265 8.49 3.35 5.84
CA PRO A 265 8.55 4.81 5.69
C PRO A 265 9.30 5.27 4.43
N ILE A 266 10.40 4.60 4.07
CA ILE A 266 11.17 4.90 2.86
C ILE A 266 10.33 4.62 1.61
N THR A 267 9.64 3.49 1.58
CA THR A 267 8.78 3.08 0.46
C THR A 267 7.63 4.07 0.26
N LEU A 268 6.98 4.50 1.35
CA LEU A 268 5.95 5.55 1.28
C LEU A 268 6.50 6.85 0.69
N ARG A 269 7.73 7.25 1.06
CA ARG A 269 8.36 8.46 0.53
C ARG A 269 8.72 8.33 -0.95
N ILE A 270 9.21 7.16 -1.37
CA ILE A 270 9.44 6.83 -2.78
C ILE A 270 8.13 6.96 -3.58
N ASP A 271 7.02 6.44 -3.06
CA ASP A 271 5.72 6.55 -3.73
C ASP A 271 5.26 8.01 -3.87
N ILE A 272 5.45 8.84 -2.83
CA ILE A 272 5.17 10.28 -2.89
C ILE A 272 6.00 10.97 -3.98
N LEU A 273 7.29 10.65 -4.08
CA LEU A 273 8.16 11.22 -5.11
C LEU A 273 7.78 10.73 -6.51
N ASN A 274 7.47 9.44 -6.67
CA ASN A 274 7.04 8.87 -7.94
C ASN A 274 5.73 9.49 -8.45
N LYS A 275 4.80 9.84 -7.55
CA LYS A 275 3.61 10.65 -7.89
C LYS A 275 4.01 12.03 -8.43
N LYS A 276 4.91 12.73 -7.75
CA LYS A 276 5.40 14.06 -8.18
C LYS A 276 6.12 13.99 -9.53
N ILE A 277 6.97 12.99 -9.72
CA ILE A 277 7.65 12.71 -11.00
C ILE A 277 6.63 12.51 -12.12
N LEU A 278 5.58 11.71 -11.88
CA LEU A 278 4.55 11.48 -12.89
C LEU A 278 3.81 12.78 -13.25
N ILE A 279 3.36 13.54 -12.26
CA ILE A 279 2.67 14.82 -12.48
C ILE A 279 3.54 15.77 -13.29
N GLU A 280 4.81 15.94 -12.91
CA GLU A 280 5.76 16.80 -13.62
C GLU A 280 5.99 16.33 -15.06
N THR A 281 6.07 15.01 -15.27
CA THR A 281 6.23 14.41 -16.60
C THR A 281 5.00 14.66 -17.50
N ILE A 282 3.79 14.58 -16.93
CA ILE A 282 2.55 14.89 -17.64
C ILE A 282 2.48 16.38 -17.98
N ASN A 283 2.80 17.26 -17.03
CA ASN A 283 2.75 18.71 -17.22
C ASN A 283 3.74 19.19 -18.30
N ASN A 284 4.92 18.56 -18.38
CA ASN A 284 5.94 18.85 -19.39
C ASN A 284 5.66 18.23 -20.76
N LYS A 285 4.49 17.61 -20.96
CA LYS A 285 4.09 16.92 -22.20
C LYS A 285 5.12 15.92 -22.70
N SER A 286 5.81 15.26 -21.77
CA SER A 286 6.92 14.37 -22.11
C SER A 286 6.48 13.18 -22.97
N ILE A 287 5.21 12.78 -22.91
CA ILE A 287 4.66 11.70 -23.73
C ILE A 287 4.60 12.09 -25.22
N GLU A 288 4.26 13.34 -25.54
CA GLU A 288 4.28 13.85 -26.91
C GLU A 288 5.70 13.74 -27.48
N LYS A 289 6.70 14.18 -26.70
CA LYS A 289 8.13 14.09 -27.07
C LYS A 289 8.61 12.65 -27.22
N LEU A 290 8.21 11.76 -26.31
CA LEU A 290 8.54 10.33 -26.39
C LEU A 290 7.97 9.67 -27.64
N LEU A 291 6.78 10.07 -28.06
CA LEU A 291 6.14 9.56 -29.27
C LEU A 291 6.92 9.98 -30.52
N GLU A 292 7.35 11.24 -30.59
CA GLU A 292 8.20 11.75 -31.69
C GLU A 292 9.54 11.02 -31.74
N LEU A 293 10.19 10.85 -30.59
CA LEU A 293 11.46 10.14 -30.48
C LEU A 293 11.34 8.66 -30.85
N TYR A 294 10.19 8.03 -30.61
CA TYR A 294 10.01 6.60 -30.87
C TYR A 294 10.25 6.23 -32.34
N ASP A 295 9.78 7.06 -33.27
CA ASP A 295 9.84 6.78 -34.71
C ASP A 295 11.25 6.91 -35.28
N SER A 296 12.04 7.85 -34.76
CA SER A 296 13.42 8.09 -35.19
C SER A 296 14.46 7.26 -34.43
N SER A 297 14.04 6.42 -33.50
CA SER A 297 14.91 5.75 -32.53
C SER A 297 15.35 4.34 -32.93
N LEU A 298 16.58 3.99 -32.54
CA LEU A 298 17.09 2.61 -32.56
C LEU A 298 16.38 1.73 -31.50
N ASN A 299 16.44 0.41 -31.65
CA ASN A 299 15.77 -0.56 -30.78
C ASN A 299 16.07 -0.37 -29.28
N GLN A 300 17.30 -0.01 -28.90
CA GLN A 300 17.65 0.21 -27.49
C GLN A 300 16.92 1.42 -26.90
N MET A 301 16.75 2.50 -27.68
CA MET A 301 16.05 3.70 -27.24
C MET A 301 14.55 3.44 -27.16
N LYS A 302 13.98 2.75 -28.17
CA LYS A 302 12.58 2.27 -28.13
C LYS A 302 12.28 1.43 -26.89
N ARG A 303 13.20 0.54 -26.51
CA ARG A 303 13.10 -0.23 -25.27
C ARG A 303 13.06 0.68 -24.04
N GLY A 304 13.94 1.68 -23.97
CA GLY A 304 13.93 2.68 -22.90
C GLY A 304 12.58 3.41 -22.81
N ILE A 305 12.03 3.84 -23.94
CA ILE A 305 10.71 4.51 -24.01
C ILE A 305 9.60 3.59 -23.48
N CYS A 306 9.55 2.33 -23.93
CA CYS A 306 8.53 1.38 -23.45
C CYS A 306 8.65 1.10 -21.94
N ILE A 307 9.88 1.01 -21.40
CA ILE A 307 10.10 0.86 -19.95
C ILE A 307 9.61 2.09 -19.19
N THR A 308 9.88 3.29 -19.70
CA THR A 308 9.40 4.55 -19.12
C THR A 308 7.88 4.61 -19.12
N VAL A 309 7.23 4.30 -20.25
CA VAL A 309 5.77 4.22 -20.38
C VAL A 309 5.17 3.22 -19.38
N LYS A 310 5.75 2.02 -19.27
CA LYS A 310 5.36 1.02 -18.28
C LYS A 310 5.42 1.60 -16.87
N LYS A 311 6.54 2.23 -16.49
CA LYS A 311 6.70 2.82 -15.15
C LYS A 311 5.69 3.94 -14.89
N MET A 312 5.43 4.80 -15.87
CA MET A 312 4.43 5.86 -15.75
C MET A 312 3.04 5.29 -15.50
N CYS A 313 2.65 4.25 -16.26
CA CYS A 313 1.36 3.58 -16.08
C CYS A 313 1.26 2.89 -14.70
N TYR A 314 2.35 2.28 -14.23
CA TYR A 314 2.40 1.71 -12.89
C TYR A 314 2.23 2.80 -11.80
N HIS A 315 2.87 3.96 -11.96
CA HIS A 315 2.75 5.07 -11.02
C HIS A 315 1.33 5.66 -10.94
N LEU A 316 0.50 5.52 -11.99
CA LEU A 316 -0.92 5.90 -11.92
C LEU A 316 -1.66 5.15 -10.80
N LEU A 317 -1.29 3.90 -10.53
CA LEU A 317 -1.92 3.07 -9.50
C LEU A 317 -1.67 3.60 -8.08
N LEU A 318 -0.68 4.47 -7.89
CA LEU A 318 -0.42 5.11 -6.61
C LEU A 318 -1.48 6.18 -6.26
N PHE A 319 -2.22 6.69 -7.24
CA PHE A 319 -3.23 7.73 -7.06
C PHE A 319 -4.59 7.15 -6.65
N THR A 320 -5.41 8.00 -6.00
CA THR A 320 -6.83 7.74 -5.77
C THR A 320 -7.58 7.68 -7.10
N LEU A 321 -8.69 6.95 -7.13
CA LEU A 321 -9.43 6.65 -8.38
C LEU A 321 -9.74 7.91 -9.23
N PRO A 322 -10.24 9.04 -8.69
CA PRO A 322 -10.57 10.21 -9.52
C PRO A 322 -9.35 10.85 -10.19
N LEU A 323 -8.27 11.04 -9.42
CA LEU A 323 -7.02 11.62 -9.95
C LEU A 323 -6.32 10.65 -10.91
N ARG A 324 -6.40 9.34 -10.62
CA ARG A 324 -5.85 8.30 -11.48
C ARG A 324 -6.49 8.35 -12.86
N GLU A 325 -7.81 8.45 -12.93
CA GLU A 325 -8.55 8.58 -14.19
C GLU A 325 -8.20 9.86 -14.94
N GLU A 326 -8.15 11.00 -14.24
CA GLU A 326 -7.77 12.29 -14.82
C GLU A 326 -6.37 12.26 -15.46
N TYR A 327 -5.37 11.77 -14.72
CA TYR A 327 -4.00 11.67 -15.22
C TYR A 327 -3.87 10.63 -16.33
N ALA A 328 -4.54 9.47 -16.22
CA ALA A 328 -4.57 8.48 -17.29
C ALA A 328 -5.14 9.07 -18.58
N LYS A 329 -6.24 9.81 -18.51
CA LYS A 329 -6.83 10.50 -19.66
C LYS A 329 -5.88 11.53 -20.24
N SER A 330 -5.25 12.37 -19.41
CA SER A 330 -4.25 13.33 -19.88
C SER A 330 -3.08 12.66 -20.59
N MET A 331 -2.60 11.50 -20.11
CA MET A 331 -1.55 10.74 -20.77
C MET A 331 -2.00 10.18 -22.13
N ILE A 332 -3.24 9.67 -22.19
CA ILE A 332 -3.86 9.20 -23.43
C ILE A 332 -3.97 10.33 -24.46
N ASP A 333 -4.44 11.50 -24.04
CA ASP A 333 -4.58 12.69 -24.89
C ASP A 333 -3.22 13.14 -25.45
N GLN A 334 -2.13 12.96 -24.70
CA GLN A 334 -0.75 13.21 -25.15
C GLN A 334 -0.17 12.12 -26.08
N GLY A 335 -0.94 11.07 -26.38
CA GLY A 335 -0.54 10.05 -27.36
C GLY A 335 0.05 8.76 -26.77
N LEU A 336 -0.13 8.50 -25.47
CA LEU A 336 0.33 7.26 -24.80
C LEU A 336 -0.07 5.99 -25.57
N ILE A 337 -1.33 5.94 -26.02
CA ILE A 337 -1.88 4.78 -26.74
C ILE A 337 -1.13 4.53 -28.05
N LYS A 338 -0.69 5.58 -28.75
CA LYS A 338 0.08 5.44 -29.99
C LYS A 338 1.44 4.78 -29.71
N ILE A 339 2.11 5.15 -28.61
CA ILE A 339 3.38 4.53 -28.21
C ILE A 339 3.17 3.05 -27.87
N ILE A 340 2.13 2.74 -27.10
CA ILE A 340 1.80 1.34 -26.72
C ILE A 340 1.48 0.51 -27.96
N LYS A 341 0.67 1.03 -28.89
CA LYS A 341 0.34 0.34 -30.15
C LYS A 341 1.60 0.01 -30.96
N LYS A 342 2.51 0.96 -31.12
CA LYS A 342 3.80 0.73 -31.79
C LYS A 342 4.66 -0.30 -31.05
N GLY A 343 4.76 -0.17 -29.73
CA GLY A 343 5.57 -1.08 -28.92
C GLY A 343 5.05 -2.52 -28.84
N LEU A 344 3.74 -2.75 -29.02
CA LEU A 344 3.17 -4.10 -29.16
C LEU A 344 3.57 -4.78 -30.47
N LEU A 345 3.88 -4.02 -31.51
CA LEU A 345 4.31 -4.54 -32.82
C LEU A 345 5.82 -4.79 -32.90
N ASP A 346 6.59 -4.20 -31.98
CA ASP A 346 8.05 -4.35 -31.89
C ASP A 346 8.43 -5.44 -30.85
N ASP A 347 9.74 -5.69 -30.68
CA ASP A 347 10.28 -6.62 -29.68
C ASP A 347 10.01 -6.22 -28.21
N ASN A 348 9.46 -5.01 -28.00
CA ASN A 348 9.21 -4.42 -26.67
C ASN A 348 7.79 -4.67 -26.14
N LYS A 349 7.04 -5.56 -26.79
CA LYS A 349 5.63 -5.85 -26.51
C LYS A 349 5.32 -6.22 -25.06
N SER A 350 6.22 -6.91 -24.35
CA SER A 350 6.01 -7.27 -22.94
C SER A 350 5.85 -6.05 -22.04
N PHE A 351 6.68 -5.01 -22.22
CA PHE A 351 6.58 -3.78 -21.44
C PHE A 351 5.27 -3.03 -21.72
N CYS A 352 4.84 -3.03 -22.98
CA CYS A 352 3.57 -2.39 -23.38
C CYS A 352 2.36 -3.15 -22.85
N LEU A 353 2.43 -4.48 -22.80
CA LEU A 353 1.40 -5.31 -22.20
C LEU A 353 1.25 -5.03 -20.70
N GLU A 354 2.35 -4.90 -19.97
CA GLU A 354 2.33 -4.52 -18.56
C GLU A 354 1.77 -3.11 -18.35
N ALA A 355 2.11 -2.16 -19.23
CA ALA A 355 1.54 -0.81 -19.20
C ALA A 355 0.01 -0.84 -19.39
N LEU A 356 -0.48 -1.65 -20.33
CA LEU A 356 -1.90 -1.84 -20.57
C LEU A 356 -2.63 -2.44 -19.37
N ASN A 357 -2.03 -3.43 -18.70
CA ASN A 357 -2.60 -3.99 -17.48
C ASN A 357 -2.86 -2.89 -16.43
N SER A 358 -1.87 -2.03 -16.18
CA SER A 358 -2.04 -0.90 -15.26
C SER A 358 -3.10 0.11 -15.72
N LEU A 359 -3.23 0.35 -17.04
CA LEU A 359 -4.25 1.26 -17.57
C LEU A 359 -5.67 0.69 -17.44
N PHE A 360 -5.88 -0.61 -17.67
CA PHE A 360 -7.19 -1.25 -17.44
C PHE A 360 -7.61 -1.20 -15.97
N GLN A 361 -6.66 -1.24 -15.04
CA GLN A 361 -6.89 -1.08 -13.61
C GLN A 361 -7.11 0.40 -13.17
N CYS A 362 -7.04 1.36 -14.11
CA CYS A 362 -7.25 2.75 -13.76
C CYS A 362 -8.71 3.08 -13.48
N SER A 363 -9.62 2.70 -14.39
CA SER A 363 -11.07 2.79 -14.23
C SER A 363 -11.76 2.16 -15.43
N THR A 364 -13.06 1.84 -15.30
CA THR A 364 -13.88 1.35 -16.42
C THR A 364 -14.02 2.37 -17.56
N SER A 365 -13.95 3.68 -17.27
CA SER A 365 -13.96 4.73 -18.30
C SER A 365 -12.67 4.76 -19.11
N ILE A 366 -11.50 4.57 -18.49
CA ILE A 366 -10.24 4.37 -19.20
C ILE A 366 -10.29 3.07 -20.00
N GLY A 367 -10.79 1.99 -19.42
CA GLY A 367 -11.02 0.72 -20.13
C GLY A 367 -11.87 0.89 -21.39
N LEU A 368 -12.95 1.68 -21.33
CA LEU A 368 -13.78 2.02 -22.49
C LEU A 368 -12.99 2.76 -23.58
N LEU A 369 -12.10 3.68 -23.22
CA LEU A 369 -11.24 4.36 -24.21
C LEU A 369 -10.30 3.37 -24.89
N LEU A 370 -9.67 2.47 -24.13
CA LEU A 370 -8.79 1.43 -24.66
C LEU A 370 -9.52 0.47 -25.61
N ILE A 371 -10.75 0.09 -25.26
CA ILE A 371 -11.62 -0.75 -26.11
C ILE A 371 -11.94 -0.04 -27.42
N LYS A 372 -12.34 1.23 -27.36
CA LYS A 372 -12.62 2.07 -28.55
C LYS A 372 -11.39 2.25 -29.43
N ASP A 373 -10.20 2.24 -28.84
CA ASP A 373 -8.92 2.27 -29.54
C ASP A 373 -8.47 0.91 -30.09
N GLU A 374 -9.34 -0.11 -30.10
CA GLU A 374 -9.06 -1.46 -30.62
C GLU A 374 -7.89 -2.19 -29.93
N ILE A 375 -7.61 -1.86 -28.66
CA ILE A 375 -6.47 -2.45 -27.94
C ILE A 375 -6.64 -3.95 -27.72
N LEU A 376 -7.85 -4.43 -27.45
CA LEU A 376 -8.08 -5.87 -27.22
C LEU A 376 -7.80 -6.69 -28.49
N GLN A 377 -8.22 -6.18 -29.65
CA GLN A 377 -7.96 -6.78 -30.95
C GLN A 377 -6.46 -6.77 -31.26
N LEU A 378 -5.76 -5.69 -30.90
CA LEU A 378 -4.31 -5.61 -31.08
C LEU A 378 -3.57 -6.61 -30.17
N ILE A 379 -3.98 -6.77 -28.91
CA ILE A 379 -3.45 -7.81 -28.01
C ILE A 379 -3.64 -9.19 -28.66
N ALA A 380 -4.85 -9.48 -29.17
CA ALA A 380 -5.16 -10.75 -29.83
C ALA A 380 -4.26 -11.02 -31.04
N LYS A 381 -4.08 -10.03 -31.93
CA LYS A 381 -3.16 -10.13 -33.09
C LYS A 381 -1.71 -10.34 -32.65
N THR A 382 -1.30 -9.68 -31.57
CA THR A 382 0.05 -9.78 -31.02
C THR A 382 0.31 -11.16 -30.42
N ILE A 383 -0.69 -11.79 -29.78
CA ILE A 383 -0.59 -13.18 -29.29
C ILE A 383 -0.19 -14.11 -30.45
N LEU A 384 -0.80 -13.97 -31.63
CA LEU A 384 -0.54 -14.86 -32.77
C LEU A 384 0.90 -14.79 -33.32
N THR A 385 1.63 -13.71 -33.02
CA THR A 385 3.00 -13.46 -33.50
C THR A 385 4.05 -13.51 -32.38
N SER A 386 3.68 -13.98 -31.18
CA SER A 386 4.51 -13.88 -29.98
C SER A 386 4.98 -15.23 -29.43
N SER A 387 5.96 -15.17 -28.53
CA SER A 387 6.44 -16.32 -27.76
C SER A 387 5.52 -16.64 -26.58
N THR A 388 5.74 -17.80 -25.98
CA THR A 388 4.99 -18.32 -24.81
C THR A 388 4.87 -17.37 -23.64
N SER A 389 5.95 -16.68 -23.28
CA SER A 389 5.98 -15.79 -22.12
C SER A 389 5.00 -14.63 -22.25
N PHE A 390 4.69 -14.22 -23.48
CA PHE A 390 3.71 -13.18 -23.76
C PHE A 390 2.28 -13.70 -23.57
N TYR A 391 2.01 -14.98 -23.87
CA TYR A 391 0.66 -15.56 -23.79
C TYR A 391 0.07 -15.43 -22.41
N TYR A 392 0.85 -15.78 -21.37
CA TYR A 392 0.37 -15.76 -20.00
C TYR A 392 -0.17 -14.37 -19.62
N GLY A 393 0.63 -13.32 -19.78
CA GLY A 393 0.20 -11.95 -19.47
C GLY A 393 -0.96 -11.48 -20.35
N ALA A 394 -0.96 -11.85 -21.64
CA ALA A 394 -1.93 -11.32 -22.58
C ALA A 394 -3.32 -11.96 -22.39
N PHE A 395 -3.37 -13.29 -22.24
CA PHE A 395 -4.61 -13.97 -21.89
C PHE A 395 -5.09 -13.60 -20.50
N GLN A 396 -4.19 -13.39 -19.53
CA GLN A 396 -4.59 -12.94 -18.19
C GLN A 396 -5.27 -11.58 -18.25
N ILE A 397 -4.75 -10.61 -19.01
CA ILE A 397 -5.44 -9.31 -19.19
C ILE A 397 -6.83 -9.50 -19.82
N LEU A 398 -6.96 -10.34 -20.85
CA LEU A 398 -8.25 -10.60 -21.49
C LEU A 398 -9.25 -11.26 -20.52
N ILE A 399 -8.77 -12.12 -19.62
CA ILE A 399 -9.57 -12.76 -18.57
C ILE A 399 -9.94 -11.75 -17.47
N ASP A 400 -8.97 -11.01 -16.94
CA ASP A 400 -9.18 -10.04 -15.86
C ASP A 400 -10.24 -9.00 -16.26
N ILE A 401 -10.23 -8.54 -17.51
CA ILE A 401 -11.21 -7.58 -18.06
C ILE A 401 -12.63 -8.15 -18.10
N LEU A 402 -12.80 -9.48 -18.28
CA LEU A 402 -14.12 -10.12 -18.22
C LEU A 402 -14.69 -10.12 -16.80
N ASP A 403 -13.82 -10.15 -15.79
CA ASP A 403 -14.17 -10.23 -14.38
C ASP A 403 -14.37 -8.83 -13.73
N VAL A 404 -14.06 -7.73 -14.44
CA VAL A 404 -14.29 -6.36 -13.93
C VAL A 404 -15.79 -6.04 -13.91
N THR A 405 -16.40 -6.16 -12.74
CA THR A 405 -17.81 -5.82 -12.49
C THR A 405 -17.95 -4.63 -11.55
N ASP A 406 -17.56 -3.43 -12.00
CA ASP A 406 -17.76 -2.19 -11.23
C ASP A 406 -19.21 -1.65 -11.35
N GLY A 407 -20.13 -2.45 -11.92
CA GLY A 407 -21.52 -2.05 -12.19
C GLY A 407 -21.68 -1.08 -13.36
N ASN A 408 -20.61 -0.83 -14.12
CA ASN A 408 -20.66 -0.01 -15.32
C ASN A 408 -21.19 -0.83 -16.51
N VAL A 409 -22.52 -0.85 -16.65
CA VAL A 409 -23.23 -1.57 -17.71
C VAL A 409 -22.75 -1.17 -19.12
N THR A 410 -22.29 0.08 -19.32
CA THR A 410 -21.77 0.52 -20.62
C THR A 410 -20.44 -0.15 -20.91
N PHE A 411 -19.53 -0.21 -19.93
CA PHE A 411 -18.26 -0.91 -20.06
C PHE A 411 -18.48 -2.40 -20.31
N GLU A 412 -19.30 -3.07 -19.50
CA GLU A 412 -19.59 -4.50 -19.66
C GLU A 412 -20.14 -4.81 -21.06
N ARG A 413 -21.07 -3.99 -21.57
CA ARG A 413 -21.64 -4.15 -22.91
C ARG A 413 -20.58 -3.99 -24.00
N GLU A 414 -19.81 -2.91 -23.99
CA GLU A 414 -18.79 -2.63 -25.00
C GLU A 414 -17.65 -3.65 -24.96
N MET A 415 -17.27 -4.09 -23.75
CA MET A 415 -16.30 -5.14 -23.52
C MET A 415 -16.78 -6.45 -24.15
N ILE A 416 -18.01 -6.89 -23.88
CA ILE A 416 -18.55 -8.12 -24.46
C ILE A 416 -18.68 -7.99 -25.99
N ASN A 417 -19.21 -6.88 -26.51
CA ASN A 417 -19.34 -6.63 -27.95
C ASN A 417 -17.99 -6.59 -28.69
N THR A 418 -16.91 -6.28 -27.98
CA THR A 418 -15.56 -6.29 -28.52
C THR A 418 -14.91 -7.66 -28.38
N MET A 419 -15.05 -8.29 -27.20
CA MET A 419 -14.53 -9.63 -26.95
C MET A 419 -15.13 -10.62 -27.95
N ILE A 420 -16.44 -10.51 -28.20
CA ILE A 420 -17.17 -11.27 -29.20
C ILE A 420 -17.92 -10.32 -30.16
N PRO A 421 -17.67 -10.39 -31.47
CA PRO A 421 -16.81 -11.35 -32.17
C PRO A 421 -15.33 -10.95 -32.26
N SER A 422 -15.00 -9.67 -32.09
CA SER A 422 -13.76 -9.10 -32.64
C SER A 422 -12.45 -9.69 -32.09
N VAL A 423 -12.41 -10.10 -30.83
CA VAL A 423 -11.21 -10.70 -30.21
C VAL A 423 -11.20 -12.22 -30.42
N ILE A 424 -12.30 -12.90 -30.12
CA ILE A 424 -12.38 -14.36 -30.21
C ILE A 424 -12.21 -14.83 -31.65
N ASP A 425 -12.77 -14.13 -32.65
CA ASP A 425 -12.59 -14.51 -34.06
C ASP A 425 -11.12 -14.51 -34.48
N ILE A 426 -10.31 -13.59 -33.96
CA ILE A 426 -8.85 -13.55 -34.20
C ILE A 426 -8.18 -14.75 -33.53
N LEU A 427 -8.50 -15.01 -32.26
CA LEU A 427 -7.88 -16.08 -31.47
C LEU A 427 -8.30 -17.49 -31.93
N ILE A 428 -9.44 -17.66 -32.61
CA ILE A 428 -9.80 -18.99 -33.14
C ILE A 428 -9.18 -19.30 -34.49
N GLN A 429 -8.58 -18.33 -35.19
CA GLN A 429 -7.98 -18.58 -36.52
C GLN A 429 -6.97 -19.75 -36.51
N PRO A 430 -6.02 -19.83 -35.54
CA PRO A 430 -5.08 -20.95 -35.49
C PRO A 430 -5.72 -22.32 -35.24
N LEU A 431 -6.96 -22.35 -34.77
CA LEU A 431 -7.69 -23.61 -34.57
C LEU A 431 -8.35 -24.11 -35.86
N ASN A 432 -8.69 -23.20 -36.77
CA ASN A 432 -9.33 -23.52 -38.06
C ASN A 432 -8.32 -24.03 -39.08
N ASP A 433 -7.08 -23.56 -39.00
CA ASP A 433 -6.06 -23.89 -39.99
C ASP A 433 -5.55 -25.33 -39.81
N THR A 434 -5.60 -26.08 -40.90
CA THR A 434 -4.96 -27.40 -41.04
C THR A 434 -3.48 -27.29 -41.38
N SER A 435 -3.03 -26.12 -41.87
CA SER A 435 -1.63 -25.76 -42.00
C SER A 435 -1.07 -25.34 -40.65
N PRO A 436 0.18 -25.71 -40.30
CA PRO A 436 0.80 -25.27 -39.07
C PRO A 436 1.06 -23.77 -39.18
N ILE A 437 0.18 -22.92 -38.64
CA ILE A 437 0.65 -21.65 -38.11
C ILE A 437 1.76 -22.06 -37.14
N GLN A 438 3.00 -21.67 -37.44
CA GLN A 438 4.17 -21.95 -36.62
C GLN A 438 4.10 -21.12 -35.33
N LEU A 439 3.02 -21.26 -34.57
CA LEU A 439 2.97 -20.84 -33.18
C LEU A 439 4.06 -21.64 -32.49
N THR A 440 5.13 -20.94 -32.10
CA THR A 440 6.32 -21.52 -31.46
C THR A 440 6.00 -22.39 -30.24
N ASN A 441 4.80 -22.26 -29.68
CA ASN A 441 4.27 -23.16 -28.67
C ASN A 441 2.74 -23.26 -28.73
N TYR A 442 2.27 -24.02 -29.72
CA TYR A 442 0.86 -24.31 -29.93
C TYR A 442 0.18 -24.92 -28.68
N ASN A 443 0.87 -25.78 -27.94
CA ASN A 443 0.30 -26.45 -26.75
C ASN A 443 -0.07 -25.46 -25.63
N SER A 444 0.83 -24.54 -25.34
CA SER A 444 0.58 -23.47 -24.37
C SER A 444 -0.56 -22.58 -24.84
N TYR A 445 -0.60 -22.23 -26.13
CA TYR A 445 -1.68 -21.43 -26.72
C TYR A 445 -3.07 -22.07 -26.50
N ILE A 446 -3.23 -23.37 -26.83
CA ILE A 446 -4.50 -24.08 -26.66
C ILE A 446 -4.96 -24.11 -25.20
N SER A 447 -4.01 -24.22 -24.27
CA SER A 447 -4.32 -24.19 -22.83
C SER A 447 -4.90 -22.83 -22.41
N HIS A 448 -4.28 -21.73 -22.86
CA HIS A 448 -4.73 -20.38 -22.49
C HIS A 448 -6.04 -19.98 -23.15
N ILE A 449 -6.24 -20.29 -24.44
CA ILE A 449 -7.52 -20.02 -25.10
C ILE A 449 -8.65 -20.84 -24.48
N SER A 450 -8.40 -22.09 -24.07
CA SER A 450 -9.40 -22.90 -23.37
C SER A 450 -9.80 -22.28 -22.03
N SER A 451 -8.84 -21.70 -21.30
CA SER A 451 -9.11 -20.95 -20.08
C SER A 451 -9.95 -19.69 -20.36
N LEU A 452 -9.58 -18.89 -21.36
CA LEU A 452 -10.35 -17.70 -21.76
C LEU A 452 -11.79 -18.06 -22.13
N VAL A 453 -11.98 -19.14 -22.88
CA VAL A 453 -13.32 -19.63 -23.26
C VAL A 453 -14.14 -20.06 -22.05
N TYR A 454 -13.51 -20.68 -21.05
CA TYR A 454 -14.19 -20.98 -19.79
C TYR A 454 -14.65 -19.70 -19.08
N HIS A 455 -13.78 -18.70 -18.92
CA HIS A 455 -14.16 -17.42 -18.28
C HIS A 455 -15.26 -16.70 -19.07
N LEU A 456 -15.17 -16.67 -20.40
CA LEU A 456 -16.22 -16.13 -21.24
C LEU A 456 -17.54 -16.90 -21.05
N SER A 457 -17.50 -18.22 -20.92
CA SER A 457 -18.68 -19.06 -20.66
C SER A 457 -19.35 -18.79 -19.30
N CYS A 458 -18.62 -18.23 -18.34
CA CYS A 458 -19.16 -17.77 -17.06
C CYS A 458 -19.93 -16.44 -17.15
N SER A 459 -19.78 -15.70 -18.25
CA SER A 459 -20.47 -14.42 -18.44
C SER A 459 -21.99 -14.59 -18.46
N THR A 460 -22.69 -13.66 -17.82
CA THR A 460 -24.16 -13.59 -17.81
C THR A 460 -24.73 -12.90 -19.05
N ALA A 461 -23.89 -12.36 -19.92
CA ALA A 461 -24.33 -11.64 -21.12
C ALA A 461 -25.04 -12.58 -22.12
N ILE A 462 -26.25 -12.20 -22.51
CA ILE A 462 -27.15 -13.01 -23.35
C ILE A 462 -26.53 -13.33 -24.72
N SER A 463 -25.67 -12.46 -25.25
CA SER A 463 -24.99 -12.63 -26.53
C SER A 463 -23.87 -13.68 -26.52
N VAL A 464 -23.32 -14.01 -25.35
CA VAL A 464 -22.12 -14.85 -25.26
C VAL A 464 -22.41 -16.31 -25.59
N LYS A 465 -23.44 -16.87 -24.96
CA LYS A 465 -23.80 -18.28 -25.14
C LYS A 465 -24.10 -18.63 -26.61
N PRO A 466 -24.99 -17.91 -27.32
CA PRO A 466 -25.24 -18.17 -28.74
C PRO A 466 -23.98 -18.08 -29.59
N TYR A 467 -23.12 -17.09 -29.33
CA TYR A 467 -21.88 -16.91 -30.09
C TYR A 467 -20.89 -18.06 -29.89
N ILE A 468 -20.63 -18.49 -28.64
CA ILE A 468 -19.74 -19.63 -28.34
C ILE A 468 -20.23 -20.89 -29.04
N ILE A 469 -21.55 -21.11 -29.04
CA ILE A 469 -22.16 -22.26 -29.71
C ILE A 469 -21.94 -22.16 -31.23
N GLN A 470 -22.28 -21.02 -31.82
CA GLN A 470 -22.22 -20.79 -33.26
C GLN A 470 -20.78 -20.85 -33.82
N CYS A 471 -19.79 -20.33 -33.09
CA CYS A 471 -18.40 -20.31 -33.58
C CYS A 471 -17.71 -21.69 -33.49
N GLY A 472 -18.36 -22.67 -32.85
CA GLY A 472 -17.91 -24.06 -32.79
C GLY A 472 -16.60 -24.26 -32.02
N ILE A 473 -16.27 -23.36 -31.10
CA ILE A 473 -14.95 -23.32 -30.44
C ILE A 473 -14.67 -24.58 -29.61
N PHE A 474 -15.68 -25.18 -28.99
CA PHE A 474 -15.52 -26.43 -28.23
C PHE A 474 -15.05 -27.59 -29.12
N ASN A 475 -15.68 -27.77 -30.29
CA ASN A 475 -15.27 -28.80 -31.24
C ASN A 475 -13.82 -28.58 -31.69
N LYS A 476 -13.47 -27.33 -32.01
CA LYS A 476 -12.11 -26.96 -32.41
C LYS A 476 -11.06 -27.26 -31.34
N ILE A 477 -11.35 -26.96 -30.07
CA ILE A 477 -10.46 -27.28 -28.94
C ILE A 477 -10.35 -28.80 -28.76
N LEU A 478 -11.47 -29.52 -28.78
CA LEU A 478 -11.52 -30.97 -28.58
C LEU A 478 -10.74 -31.73 -29.65
N GLN A 479 -10.85 -31.34 -30.92
CA GLN A 479 -10.09 -31.98 -32.01
C GLN A 479 -8.57 -31.86 -31.84
N LYS A 480 -8.08 -30.83 -31.14
CA LYS A 480 -6.65 -30.62 -30.92
C LYS A 480 -6.15 -31.30 -29.63
N LEU A 481 -7.05 -31.60 -28.69
CA LEU A 481 -6.73 -32.15 -27.37
C LEU A 481 -5.79 -33.38 -27.40
N PRO A 482 -5.98 -34.39 -28.27
CA PRO A 482 -5.10 -35.57 -28.31
C PRO A 482 -3.65 -35.25 -28.71
N THR A 483 -3.43 -34.15 -29.44
CA THR A 483 -2.11 -33.75 -29.96
C THR A 483 -1.27 -32.96 -28.95
N LEU A 484 -1.85 -32.60 -27.80
CA LEU A 484 -1.22 -31.73 -26.81
C LEU A 484 -0.28 -32.51 -25.88
N THR A 485 0.65 -31.79 -25.23
CA THR A 485 1.44 -32.35 -24.11
C THR A 485 0.55 -32.68 -22.92
N HIS A 486 0.95 -33.65 -22.08
CA HIS A 486 0.19 -34.02 -20.88
C HIS A 486 -0.16 -32.83 -19.96
N SER A 487 0.75 -31.87 -19.78
CA SER A 487 0.50 -30.65 -19.00
C SER A 487 -0.59 -29.76 -19.61
N SER A 488 -0.59 -29.64 -20.94
CA SER A 488 -1.57 -28.84 -21.67
C SER A 488 -2.92 -29.55 -21.73
N GLN A 489 -2.92 -30.89 -21.92
CA GLN A 489 -4.13 -31.71 -21.82
C GLN A 489 -4.81 -31.53 -20.46
N ALA A 490 -4.05 -31.56 -19.36
CA ALA A 490 -4.59 -31.32 -18.02
C ALA A 490 -5.28 -29.96 -17.91
N SER A 491 -4.64 -28.90 -18.42
CA SER A 491 -5.16 -27.52 -18.37
C SER A 491 -6.43 -27.34 -19.20
N VAL A 492 -6.48 -27.94 -20.40
CA VAL A 492 -7.65 -27.91 -21.28
C VAL A 492 -8.80 -28.71 -20.67
N LEU A 493 -8.54 -29.93 -20.19
CA LEU A 493 -9.55 -30.76 -19.52
C LEU A 493 -10.09 -30.09 -18.26
N GLN A 494 -9.23 -29.40 -17.51
CA GLN A 494 -9.65 -28.61 -16.37
C GLN A 494 -10.65 -27.51 -16.75
N SER A 495 -10.39 -26.80 -17.86
CA SER A 495 -11.28 -25.76 -18.38
C SER A 495 -12.61 -26.35 -18.86
N LEU A 496 -12.57 -27.45 -19.62
CA LEU A 496 -13.78 -28.13 -20.12
C LEU A 496 -14.62 -28.73 -18.98
N ARG A 497 -13.99 -29.32 -17.97
CA ARG A 497 -14.66 -29.78 -16.74
C ARG A 497 -15.39 -28.62 -16.07
N ASN A 498 -14.73 -27.48 -15.93
CA ASN A 498 -15.34 -26.32 -15.30
C ASN A 498 -16.54 -25.80 -16.10
N ILE A 499 -16.49 -25.83 -17.44
CA ILE A 499 -17.64 -25.50 -18.31
C ILE A 499 -18.81 -26.45 -18.05
N ILE A 500 -18.58 -27.77 -17.93
CA ILE A 500 -19.64 -28.75 -17.62
C ILE A 500 -20.30 -28.45 -16.27
N ARG A 501 -19.50 -28.06 -15.28
CA ARG A 501 -19.95 -27.69 -13.92
C ARG A 501 -20.80 -26.43 -13.88
N LEU A 502 -20.80 -25.58 -14.93
CA LEU A 502 -21.74 -24.46 -15.06
C LEU A 502 -23.20 -24.92 -15.21
N ASN A 503 -23.44 -26.23 -15.41
CA ASN A 503 -24.78 -26.82 -15.58
C ASN A 503 -25.59 -26.20 -16.74
N ASN A 504 -24.91 -25.67 -17.75
CA ASN A 504 -25.54 -25.14 -18.96
C ASN A 504 -25.80 -26.30 -19.95
N GLN A 505 -27.08 -26.55 -20.26
CA GLN A 505 -27.49 -27.66 -21.12
C GLN A 505 -26.92 -27.54 -22.53
N ASP A 506 -26.96 -26.36 -23.15
CA ASP A 506 -26.48 -26.19 -24.53
C ASP A 506 -24.97 -26.42 -24.66
N TYR A 507 -24.17 -25.92 -23.71
CA TYR A 507 -22.72 -26.20 -23.69
C TYR A 507 -22.45 -27.68 -23.49
N THR A 508 -23.23 -28.33 -22.62
CA THR A 508 -23.13 -29.77 -22.35
C THR A 508 -23.46 -30.58 -23.61
N THR A 509 -24.56 -30.26 -24.30
CA THR A 509 -24.97 -30.90 -25.55
C THR A 509 -23.93 -30.69 -26.64
N GLN A 510 -23.42 -29.47 -26.80
CA GLN A 510 -22.39 -29.20 -27.81
C GLN A 510 -21.09 -29.97 -27.56
N LEU A 511 -20.67 -30.13 -26.31
CA LEU A 511 -19.50 -30.94 -25.95
C LEU A 511 -19.74 -32.44 -26.24
N LEU A 512 -20.95 -32.94 -26.01
CA LEU A 512 -21.35 -34.30 -26.36
C LEU A 512 -21.33 -34.51 -27.88
N ASP A 513 -21.95 -33.62 -28.63
CA ASP A 513 -22.02 -33.66 -30.09
C ASP A 513 -20.63 -33.58 -30.72
N ALA A 514 -19.70 -32.86 -30.09
CA ALA A 514 -18.29 -32.79 -30.48
C ALA A 514 -17.47 -34.04 -30.11
N GLY A 515 -18.09 -35.08 -29.54
CA GLY A 515 -17.43 -36.35 -29.24
C GLY A 515 -16.54 -36.35 -27.99
N MET A 516 -16.75 -35.41 -27.04
CA MET A 516 -15.88 -35.25 -25.87
C MET A 516 -15.69 -36.55 -25.08
N ILE A 517 -16.75 -37.34 -24.88
CA ILE A 517 -16.67 -38.58 -24.09
C ILE A 517 -15.72 -39.59 -24.75
N GLU A 518 -15.84 -39.80 -26.06
CA GLU A 518 -15.03 -40.80 -26.76
C GLU A 518 -13.57 -40.37 -26.84
N ILE A 519 -13.32 -39.08 -27.13
CA ILE A 519 -11.96 -38.51 -27.11
C ILE A 519 -11.32 -38.70 -25.72
N VAL A 520 -12.02 -38.37 -24.64
CA VAL A 520 -11.47 -38.49 -23.28
C VAL A 520 -11.22 -39.95 -22.90
N LYS A 521 -12.13 -40.88 -23.25
CA LYS A 521 -11.96 -42.32 -23.01
C LYS A 521 -10.74 -42.88 -23.73
N GLU A 522 -10.53 -42.49 -25.00
CA GLU A 522 -9.38 -42.93 -25.79
C GLU A 522 -8.06 -42.43 -25.21
N MET A 523 -8.05 -41.26 -24.57
CA MET A 523 -6.85 -40.69 -23.98
C MET A 523 -6.51 -41.25 -22.59
N ILE A 524 -7.48 -41.74 -21.80
CA ILE A 524 -7.28 -42.24 -20.42
C ILE A 524 -6.10 -43.21 -20.28
N PRO A 525 -5.90 -44.22 -21.16
CA PRO A 525 -4.79 -45.16 -21.05
C PRO A 525 -3.40 -44.49 -21.07
N SER A 526 -3.30 -43.30 -21.68
CA SER A 526 -2.05 -42.54 -21.81
C SER A 526 -1.89 -41.45 -20.73
N MET A 527 -2.90 -41.21 -19.90
CA MET A 527 -2.89 -40.15 -18.90
C MET A 527 -2.20 -40.58 -17.60
N SER A 528 -1.54 -39.63 -16.95
CA SER A 528 -0.94 -39.81 -15.63
C SER A 528 -1.08 -38.55 -14.76
N GLY A 529 -0.79 -38.70 -13.46
CA GLY A 529 -0.83 -37.60 -12.50
C GLY A 529 -2.23 -36.98 -12.35
N MET A 530 -2.28 -35.64 -12.28
CA MET A 530 -3.51 -34.87 -12.05
C MET A 530 -4.50 -34.91 -13.23
N THR A 531 -4.06 -35.32 -14.42
CA THR A 531 -4.90 -35.38 -15.63
C THR A 531 -5.95 -36.50 -15.55
N LEU A 532 -5.56 -37.65 -15.01
CA LEU A 532 -6.42 -38.84 -14.95
C LEU A 532 -7.66 -38.64 -14.05
N PRO A 533 -7.55 -38.09 -12.82
CA PRO A 533 -8.73 -37.76 -12.02
C PRO A 533 -9.69 -36.80 -12.71
N ILE A 534 -9.17 -35.78 -13.40
CA ILE A 534 -10.00 -34.78 -14.12
C ILE A 534 -10.76 -35.46 -15.27
N ALA A 535 -10.09 -36.33 -16.04
CA ALA A 535 -10.70 -37.08 -17.13
C ALA A 535 -11.81 -38.03 -16.65
N CYS A 536 -11.57 -38.76 -15.55
CA CYS A 536 -12.60 -39.61 -14.94
C CYS A 536 -13.81 -38.80 -14.47
N GLU A 537 -13.58 -37.64 -13.84
CA GLU A 537 -14.66 -36.79 -13.36
C GLU A 537 -15.53 -36.24 -14.50
N ILE A 538 -14.92 -35.90 -15.64
CA ILE A 538 -15.65 -35.52 -16.85
C ILE A 538 -16.59 -36.67 -17.28
N ILE A 539 -16.07 -37.89 -17.39
CA ILE A 539 -16.87 -39.05 -17.80
C ILE A 539 -18.03 -39.29 -16.82
N ASP A 540 -17.75 -39.23 -15.52
CA ASP A 540 -18.75 -39.50 -14.49
C ASP A 540 -19.82 -38.39 -14.44
N SER A 541 -19.44 -37.14 -14.70
CA SER A 541 -20.38 -36.01 -14.84
C SER A 541 -21.40 -36.23 -15.96
N PHE A 542 -21.02 -36.91 -17.05
CA PHE A 542 -21.93 -37.24 -18.14
C PHE A 542 -22.72 -38.53 -17.92
N LYS A 543 -22.13 -39.56 -17.28
CA LYS A 543 -22.87 -40.79 -16.91
C LYS A 543 -24.07 -40.48 -16.02
N ASN A 544 -23.88 -39.62 -15.03
CA ASN A 544 -24.94 -39.19 -14.12
C ASN A 544 -26.04 -38.35 -14.80
N ARG A 545 -25.75 -37.75 -15.96
CA ARG A 545 -26.73 -36.96 -16.72
C ARG A 545 -27.44 -37.77 -17.80
N MET A 546 -26.77 -38.74 -18.42
CA MET A 546 -27.40 -39.68 -19.36
C MET A 546 -28.43 -40.59 -18.68
N SER A 547 -28.27 -40.87 -17.38
CA SER A 547 -29.27 -41.59 -16.58
C SER A 547 -30.50 -40.75 -16.18
N ILE A 548 -30.51 -39.44 -16.48
CA ILE A 548 -31.60 -38.50 -16.12
C ILE A 548 -32.41 -38.03 -17.35
N LEU A 549 -31.97 -38.36 -18.58
CA LEU A 549 -32.76 -38.07 -19.79
C LEU A 549 -33.80 -39.17 -20.01
N PRO A 550 -35.12 -38.88 -20.00
CA PRO A 550 -36.10 -39.88 -20.41
C PRO A 550 -35.95 -40.13 -21.91
N LEU A 551 -35.73 -41.39 -22.27
CA LEU A 551 -35.79 -41.89 -23.63
C LEU A 551 -37.17 -41.55 -24.24
N SER A 552 -37.24 -40.53 -25.07
CA SER A 552 -38.40 -40.31 -25.92
C SER A 552 -38.36 -41.32 -27.08
N SER A 553 -39.13 -42.39 -26.96
CA SER A 553 -39.53 -43.21 -28.10
C SER A 553 -41.03 -43.50 -28.07
N SER A 554 -41.68 -43.11 -29.17
CA SER A 554 -42.95 -43.57 -29.75
C SER A 554 -44.31 -43.26 -29.07
N SER A 555 -45.12 -42.58 -29.88
CA SER A 555 -46.58 -42.73 -30.09
C SER A 555 -47.56 -42.40 -28.97
N SER A 556 -48.25 -41.26 -29.07
CA SER A 556 -49.57 -41.17 -29.72
C SER A 556 -50.16 -39.76 -29.52
N VAL A 557 -50.72 -39.22 -30.60
CA VAL A 557 -51.53 -38.00 -30.61
C VAL A 557 -52.90 -38.34 -29.98
N PRO A 558 -53.47 -37.44 -29.17
CA PRO A 558 -54.70 -36.81 -29.62
C PRO A 558 -54.63 -35.27 -29.57
N THR A 559 -55.43 -34.69 -30.46
CA THR A 559 -55.63 -33.29 -30.84
C THR A 559 -56.02 -32.32 -29.71
N PRO A 560 -55.90 -31.00 -29.96
CA PRO A 560 -55.90 -29.96 -28.93
C PRO A 560 -57.32 -29.45 -28.62
N GLU A 561 -57.64 -29.28 -27.34
CA GLU A 561 -58.72 -28.38 -26.93
C GLU A 561 -58.15 -26.99 -26.68
N VAL A 562 -58.62 -26.07 -27.50
CA VAL A 562 -58.46 -24.63 -27.34
C VAL A 562 -59.40 -24.17 -26.22
N THR A 563 -58.84 -23.75 -25.10
CA THR A 563 -59.52 -22.81 -24.18
C THR A 563 -58.57 -21.71 -23.73
N ASN A 564 -58.81 -20.56 -24.35
CA ASN A 564 -58.59 -19.17 -23.92
C ASN A 564 -57.74 -18.92 -22.66
N GLY A 565 -56.70 -18.12 -22.89
CA GLY A 565 -56.03 -17.39 -21.83
C GLY A 565 -56.91 -16.34 -21.16
N VAL A 566 -56.34 -15.80 -20.08
CA VAL A 566 -56.87 -14.78 -19.18
C VAL A 566 -57.78 -15.33 -18.08
N GLN A 567 -57.20 -16.07 -17.11
CA GLN A 567 -57.72 -16.03 -15.71
C GLN A 567 -56.84 -16.61 -14.58
N ASP A 568 -55.61 -17.09 -14.80
CA ASP A 568 -54.77 -17.63 -13.70
C ASP A 568 -53.54 -16.77 -13.33
N LEU A 569 -53.64 -15.44 -13.44
CA LEU A 569 -52.64 -14.48 -12.93
C LEU A 569 -53.11 -13.75 -11.66
N ALA A 570 -53.89 -14.41 -10.82
CA ALA A 570 -54.36 -13.83 -9.56
C ALA A 570 -54.44 -14.85 -8.41
N GLN A 571 -53.40 -15.68 -8.22
CA GLN A 571 -53.26 -16.51 -7.01
C GLN A 571 -51.83 -17.04 -6.80
N LEU A 572 -50.84 -16.16 -6.74
CA LEU A 572 -49.57 -16.47 -6.06
C LEU A 572 -49.17 -15.27 -5.19
N SER A 573 -49.49 -15.41 -3.90
CA SER A 573 -49.06 -14.55 -2.82
C SER A 573 -47.53 -14.42 -2.83
N LEU A 574 -47.04 -13.19 -2.93
CA LEU A 574 -45.62 -12.85 -2.71
C LEU A 574 -45.16 -13.41 -1.35
N PRO A 575 -44.01 -14.11 -1.25
CA PRO A 575 -43.36 -14.30 0.04
C PRO A 575 -42.79 -12.96 0.49
N SER A 576 -43.18 -12.51 1.68
CA SER A 576 -42.56 -11.41 2.40
C SER A 576 -41.04 -11.59 2.48
N PRO A 577 -40.24 -10.50 2.48
CA PRO A 577 -38.79 -10.60 2.55
C PRO A 577 -38.37 -11.24 3.88
N LEU A 578 -37.69 -12.38 3.78
CA LEU A 578 -37.02 -13.06 4.90
C LEU A 578 -35.96 -12.14 5.51
N LYS A 579 -36.34 -11.35 6.52
CA LYS A 579 -35.39 -10.80 7.49
C LYS A 579 -34.83 -11.97 8.29
N ARG A 580 -33.56 -12.31 8.07
CA ARG A 580 -32.83 -13.22 8.97
C ARG A 580 -32.75 -12.58 10.36
N PRO A 581 -33.10 -13.28 11.45
CA PRO A 581 -32.72 -12.84 12.78
C PRO A 581 -31.21 -13.02 12.90
N VAL A 582 -30.50 -11.92 13.13
CA VAL A 582 -29.09 -11.95 13.51
C VAL A 582 -29.03 -12.60 14.89
N ASP A 583 -28.39 -13.76 14.97
CA ASP A 583 -28.14 -14.46 16.22
C ASP A 583 -27.12 -13.65 17.04
N ILE A 584 -27.64 -12.90 18.00
CA ILE A 584 -26.89 -11.99 18.88
C ILE A 584 -25.84 -12.76 19.69
N GLU A 585 -26.09 -14.03 20.00
CA GLU A 585 -25.19 -14.85 20.81
C GLU A 585 -23.94 -15.28 20.03
N ASN A 586 -24.09 -15.61 18.74
CA ASN A 586 -22.96 -15.90 17.85
C ASN A 586 -22.16 -14.64 17.48
N THR A 587 -22.82 -13.49 17.39
CA THR A 587 -22.17 -12.21 17.13
C THR A 587 -21.35 -11.74 18.34
N MET A 588 -21.85 -11.94 19.57
CA MET A 588 -21.09 -11.66 20.80
C MET A 588 -19.89 -12.61 20.98
N LYS A 589 -20.03 -13.90 20.62
CA LYS A 589 -18.90 -14.86 20.66
C LYS A 589 -17.78 -14.51 19.67
N MET A 590 -18.11 -13.97 18.48
CA MET A 590 -17.08 -13.49 17.55
C MET A 590 -16.41 -12.20 18.02
N MET A 591 -17.14 -11.29 18.68
CA MET A 591 -16.57 -10.06 19.24
C MET A 591 -15.69 -10.30 20.48
N GLU A 592 -15.87 -11.42 21.20
CA GLU A 592 -14.99 -11.80 22.32
C GLU A 592 -13.64 -12.40 21.86
N ILE A 593 -13.56 -12.97 20.66
CA ILE A 593 -12.35 -13.63 20.13
C ILE A 593 -11.31 -12.59 19.63
N ASP A 594 -11.75 -11.41 19.22
CA ASP A 594 -10.90 -10.36 18.64
C ASP A 594 -10.57 -9.19 19.60
N SER A 595 -10.82 -9.34 20.90
CA SER A 595 -10.47 -8.31 21.89
C SER A 595 -8.95 -8.25 22.18
N PRO A 596 -8.27 -7.10 21.96
CA PRO A 596 -6.83 -6.94 22.24
C PRO A 596 -6.44 -7.13 23.72
N SER A 597 -7.41 -7.05 24.63
CA SER A 597 -7.21 -7.11 26.08
C SER A 597 -6.99 -8.52 26.65
N LYS A 598 -7.18 -9.60 25.85
CA LYS A 598 -6.96 -11.00 26.27
C LYS A 598 -5.66 -11.63 25.74
N ARG A 599 -4.86 -10.96 24.89
CA ARG A 599 -3.56 -11.50 24.40
C ARG A 599 -2.39 -11.42 25.39
N ARG A 600 -2.61 -11.02 26.65
CA ARG A 600 -1.54 -10.89 27.67
C ARG A 600 -1.43 -12.06 28.65
N VAL A 601 -2.20 -13.12 28.52
CA VAL A 601 -2.11 -14.28 29.42
C VAL A 601 -2.07 -15.56 28.60
N MET A 602 -0.94 -15.85 27.98
CA MET A 602 -0.49 -17.22 27.65
C MET A 602 0.89 -17.18 26.99
N THR A 603 1.93 -17.04 27.80
CA THR A 603 3.30 -17.45 27.46
C THR A 603 3.64 -18.63 28.36
N PRO A 604 3.95 -19.83 27.84
CA PRO A 604 4.51 -20.89 28.65
C PRO A 604 5.97 -20.57 28.95
N ILE A 605 6.28 -20.58 30.24
CA ILE A 605 7.63 -20.76 30.77
C ILE A 605 8.13 -22.12 30.28
N PHE A 606 9.25 -22.17 29.54
CA PHE A 606 10.21 -23.27 29.68
C PHE A 606 11.63 -22.79 29.40
N SER A 607 12.40 -22.81 30.48
CA SER A 607 13.85 -22.88 30.56
C SER A 607 14.36 -24.24 30.11
N GLN A 608 15.37 -24.26 29.23
CA GLN A 608 16.70 -24.84 29.43
C GLN A 608 17.56 -24.64 28.18
#